data_AF-A0A7X6ANU4-F1
#
_entry.id   AF-A0A7X6ANU4-F1
#
_cell.length_a   1.000
_cell.length_b   1.000
_cell.length_c   1.000
_cell.angle_alpha   90.00
_cell.angle_beta   90.00
_cell.angle_gamma   90.00
#
_symmetry.space_group_name_H-M   'P 1'
#
loop_
_entity.id
_entity.type
_entity.pdbx_description
1 polymer ?
#
loop_
_entity_poly.entity_id
_entity_poly.type
_entity_poly.pdbx_seq_one_letter_code
_entity_poly.pdbx_strand_id
1 'polypeptide(L)'
;NDADPDDPWASAPQVDERWLDFLPHGSVGTRSSDGPVWSPDGDWLAYVSNGVLWVIPVTHDGDPVGPPRRLNNESTAYLSWTGDSRSIVYLSTDGLRRVWLESGAIADIPVPATWSRTVPEGRTVIHAGALFDGVSDELARDVDVVVEGNRIVRVGPHDAGLHRGRVVDASDGVLSPGL
;
A
#
# COMPACT_ATOMS: atom_id res chain seq x y z
N ASN A 1 -14.55 -23.51 3.75
CA ASN A 1 -14.28 -24.15 2.44
C ASN A 1 -15.59 -24.27 1.71
N ASP A 2 -16.04 -23.16 1.11
CA ASP A 2 -17.32 -23.00 0.41
C ASP A 2 -17.04 -22.69 -1.07
N ALA A 3 -16.17 -23.48 -1.70
CA ALA A 3 -16.01 -23.38 -3.15
C ALA A 3 -17.28 -23.94 -3.79
N ASP A 4 -18.00 -23.10 -4.52
CA ASP A 4 -19.11 -23.50 -5.39
C ASP A 4 -18.54 -24.49 -6.43
N PRO A 5 -18.98 -25.76 -6.44
CA PRO A 5 -18.47 -26.76 -7.38
C PRO A 5 -18.79 -26.43 -8.84
N ASP A 6 -19.69 -25.48 -9.08
CA ASP A 6 -20.13 -25.06 -10.41
C ASP A 6 -19.56 -23.69 -10.86
N ASP A 7 -18.61 -23.09 -10.12
CA ASP A 7 -18.01 -21.81 -10.52
C ASP A 7 -17.13 -21.96 -11.79
N PRO A 8 -17.53 -21.40 -12.94
CA PRO A 8 -16.77 -21.51 -14.19
C PRO A 8 -15.46 -20.72 -14.19
N TRP A 9 -15.21 -19.91 -13.15
CA TRP A 9 -13.99 -19.12 -12.96
C TRP A 9 -13.06 -19.71 -11.88
N ALA A 10 -13.45 -20.80 -11.23
CA ALA A 10 -12.59 -21.49 -10.28
C ALA A 10 -11.35 -22.02 -11.00
N SER A 11 -10.21 -21.36 -10.77
CA SER A 11 -8.92 -21.84 -11.26
C SER A 11 -8.49 -22.99 -10.38
N ALA A 12 -8.35 -24.19 -10.95
CA ALA A 12 -7.68 -25.29 -10.27
C ALA A 12 -6.25 -24.85 -9.93
N PRO A 13 -5.74 -25.19 -8.74
CA PRO A 13 -4.34 -24.93 -8.41
C PRO A 13 -3.44 -25.56 -9.49
N GLN A 14 -2.36 -24.87 -9.85
CA GLN A 14 -1.34 -25.42 -10.74
C GLN A 14 -0.71 -26.68 -10.12
N VAL A 15 0.07 -27.42 -10.92
CA VAL A 15 0.86 -28.54 -10.41
C VAL A 15 1.73 -28.03 -9.25
N ASP A 16 1.64 -28.68 -8.10
CA ASP A 16 2.29 -28.34 -6.83
C ASP A 16 1.76 -27.09 -6.09
N GLU A 17 0.64 -26.51 -6.52
CA GLU A 17 -0.09 -25.52 -5.73
C GLU A 17 -1.13 -26.19 -4.81
N ARG A 18 -1.35 -25.59 -3.63
CA ARG A 18 -2.41 -25.99 -2.71
C ARG A 18 -3.01 -24.80 -1.98
N TRP A 19 -4.29 -24.91 -1.66
CA TRP A 19 -4.99 -23.93 -0.84
C TRP A 19 -4.71 -24.17 0.65
N LEU A 20 -4.35 -23.11 1.36
CA LEU A 20 -4.19 -23.11 2.82
C LEU A 20 -5.19 -22.12 3.42
N ASP A 21 -5.99 -22.59 4.38
CA ASP A 21 -6.92 -21.76 5.15
C ASP A 21 -6.31 -21.46 6.53
N PHE A 22 -5.94 -20.20 6.74
CA PHE A 22 -5.26 -19.75 7.95
C PHE A 22 -6.23 -19.20 9.01
N LEU A 23 -7.42 -18.75 8.61
CA LEU A 23 -8.44 -18.20 9.49
C LEU A 23 -9.82 -18.45 8.85
N PRO A 24 -10.75 -19.15 9.53
CA PRO A 24 -12.09 -19.36 8.99
C PRO A 24 -12.76 -18.01 8.64
N HIS A 25 -13.10 -17.83 7.36
CA HIS A 25 -13.68 -16.61 6.79
C HIS A 25 -12.79 -15.35 6.89
N GLY A 26 -11.48 -15.52 7.10
CA GLY A 26 -10.50 -14.43 7.15
C GLY A 26 -9.77 -14.25 5.82
N SER A 27 -9.54 -13.01 5.40
CA SER A 27 -8.61 -12.71 4.31
C SER A 27 -7.18 -12.71 4.84
N VAL A 28 -6.27 -13.29 4.05
CA VAL A 28 -4.82 -13.12 4.23
C VAL A 28 -4.35 -12.08 3.22
N GLY A 29 -3.79 -11.00 3.74
CA GLY A 29 -3.37 -9.86 2.96
C GLY A 29 -4.52 -8.94 2.54
N THR A 30 -4.27 -7.64 2.67
CA THR A 30 -5.07 -6.56 2.07
C THR A 30 -4.27 -5.85 0.98
N ARG A 31 -2.92 -5.96 1.01
CA ARG A 31 -1.96 -5.38 0.08
C ARG A 31 -0.80 -6.35 -0.20
N SER A 32 -0.01 -6.09 -1.24
CA SER A 32 1.13 -6.92 -1.63
C SER A 32 2.24 -7.06 -0.57
N SER A 33 2.22 -6.27 0.49
CA SER A 33 3.24 -6.25 1.56
C SER A 33 2.83 -6.94 2.87
N ASP A 34 1.72 -7.68 2.86
CA ASP A 34 1.06 -8.22 4.05
C ASP A 34 1.42 -9.69 4.37
N GLY A 35 2.34 -10.29 3.60
CA GLY A 35 2.68 -11.71 3.68
C GLY A 35 1.73 -12.60 2.85
N PRO A 36 1.78 -13.93 3.03
CA PRO A 36 2.53 -14.65 4.07
C PRO A 36 4.05 -14.62 3.90
N VAL A 37 4.81 -14.57 5.00
CA VAL A 37 6.28 -14.67 5.03
C VAL A 37 6.74 -15.76 5.99
N TRP A 38 7.65 -16.61 5.51
CA TRP A 38 8.25 -17.70 6.27
C TRP A 38 9.27 -17.20 7.29
N SER A 39 9.27 -17.80 8.48
CA SER A 39 10.40 -17.69 9.39
C SER A 39 11.61 -18.42 8.80
N PRO A 40 12.85 -17.95 9.07
CA PRO A 40 14.06 -18.58 8.56
C PRO A 40 14.25 -20.06 8.92
N ASP A 41 13.71 -20.50 10.06
CA ASP A 41 13.72 -21.89 10.51
C ASP A 41 12.64 -22.76 9.85
N GLY A 42 11.67 -22.17 9.15
CA GLY A 42 10.59 -22.91 8.48
C GLY A 42 9.46 -23.37 9.39
N ASP A 43 9.45 -22.96 10.66
CA ASP A 43 8.43 -23.42 11.63
C ASP A 43 7.21 -22.48 11.71
N TRP A 44 7.27 -21.30 11.09
CA TRP A 44 6.22 -20.28 11.20
C TRP A 44 5.94 -19.56 9.88
N LEU A 45 4.67 -19.22 9.67
CA LEU A 45 4.24 -18.21 8.71
C LEU A 45 3.71 -16.99 9.46
N ALA A 46 4.17 -15.80 9.08
CA ALA A 46 3.60 -14.53 9.51
C ALA A 46 2.77 -13.91 8.40
N TYR A 47 1.66 -13.28 8.77
CA TYR A 47 0.76 -12.64 7.82
C TYR A 47 -0.06 -11.54 8.48
N VAL A 48 -0.57 -10.60 7.68
CA VAL A 48 -1.53 -9.58 8.14
C VAL A 48 -2.94 -10.03 7.75
N SER A 49 -3.83 -10.01 8.74
CA SER A 49 -5.26 -10.22 8.56
C SER A 49 -6.02 -9.23 9.41
N ASN A 50 -7.07 -8.61 8.84
CA ASN A 50 -7.79 -7.49 9.46
C ASN A 50 -6.88 -6.33 9.91
N GLY A 51 -5.83 -6.05 9.13
CA GLY A 51 -4.87 -4.98 9.37
C GLY A 51 -3.86 -5.23 10.50
N VAL A 52 -3.86 -6.40 11.14
CA VAL A 52 -2.97 -6.70 12.29
C VAL A 52 -2.15 -7.96 12.06
N LEU A 53 -1.04 -8.09 12.81
CA LEU A 53 -0.06 -9.16 12.65
C LEU A 53 -0.52 -10.46 13.31
N TRP A 54 -0.46 -11.54 12.54
CA TRP A 54 -0.67 -12.92 12.98
C TRP A 54 0.53 -13.79 12.63
N VAL A 55 0.70 -14.86 13.40
CA VAL A 55 1.59 -15.98 13.07
C VAL A 55 0.84 -17.30 13.21
N ILE A 56 1.21 -18.29 12.42
CA ILE A 56 0.70 -19.65 12.52
C ILE A 56 1.89 -20.62 12.45
N PRO A 57 1.95 -21.62 13.34
CA PRO A 57 3.00 -22.62 13.26
C PRO A 57 2.73 -23.56 12.09
N VAL A 58 3.76 -23.91 11.34
CA VAL A 58 3.66 -24.75 10.14
C VAL A 58 4.75 -25.82 10.10
N THR A 59 4.53 -26.88 9.32
CA THR A 59 5.61 -27.77 8.88
C THR A 59 6.50 -27.06 7.84
N HIS A 60 7.67 -27.63 7.54
CA HIS A 60 8.52 -27.16 6.43
C HIS A 60 7.82 -27.21 5.06
N ASP A 61 6.77 -28.02 4.91
CA ASP A 61 5.94 -28.07 3.71
C ASP A 61 4.83 -27.00 3.71
N GLY A 62 4.58 -26.36 4.86
CA GLY A 62 3.64 -25.25 5.03
C GLY A 62 2.30 -25.65 5.65
N ASP A 63 2.19 -26.88 6.15
CA ASP A 63 0.96 -27.36 6.78
C ASP A 63 0.79 -26.77 8.17
N PRO A 64 -0.34 -26.12 8.50
CA PRO A 64 -0.61 -25.64 9.84
C PRO A 64 -0.54 -26.77 10.87
N VAL A 65 0.32 -26.62 11.88
CA VAL A 65 0.44 -27.58 12.99
C VAL A 65 -0.28 -27.13 14.27
N GLY A 66 -0.94 -25.97 14.22
CA GLY A 66 -1.63 -25.39 15.36
C GLY A 66 -2.45 -24.15 14.99
N PRO A 67 -3.17 -23.56 15.97
CA PRO A 67 -4.00 -22.39 15.70
C PRO A 67 -3.14 -21.15 15.44
N PRO A 68 -3.62 -20.21 14.61
CA PRO A 68 -2.97 -18.91 14.44
C PRO A 68 -3.06 -18.08 15.72
N ARG A 69 -2.06 -17.22 15.90
CA ARG A 69 -1.91 -16.33 17.06
C ARG A 69 -1.67 -14.91 16.61
N ARG A 70 -2.50 -14.00 17.12
CA ARG A 70 -2.34 -12.55 16.95
C ARG A 70 -1.17 -12.04 17.78
N LEU A 71 -0.30 -11.22 17.19
CA LEU A 71 0.88 -10.66 17.87
C LEU A 71 0.70 -9.20 18.30
N ASN A 72 -0.16 -8.43 17.63
CA ASN A 72 -0.38 -7.02 17.95
C ASN A 72 -1.83 -6.57 17.71
N ASN A 73 -2.16 -5.35 18.13
CA ASN A 73 -3.49 -4.75 17.94
C ASN A 73 -3.46 -3.48 17.07
N GLU A 74 -2.48 -3.35 16.19
CA GLU A 74 -2.24 -2.13 15.41
C GLU A 74 -2.07 -2.39 13.92
N SER A 75 -2.33 -1.35 13.12
CA SER A 75 -2.15 -1.38 11.67
C SER A 75 -0.73 -1.81 11.33
N THR A 76 -0.60 -2.86 10.54
CA THR A 76 0.68 -3.52 10.24
C THR A 76 0.84 -3.72 8.74
N ALA A 77 2.05 -3.47 8.23
CA ALA A 77 2.46 -3.84 6.87
C ALA A 77 3.97 -4.13 6.82
N TYR A 78 4.44 -4.68 5.70
CA TYR A 78 5.88 -4.88 5.40
C TYR A 78 6.61 -5.72 6.46
N LEU A 79 6.16 -6.97 6.62
CA LEU A 79 6.72 -7.90 7.59
C LEU A 79 8.11 -8.39 7.16
N SER A 80 9.02 -8.52 8.13
CA SER A 80 10.29 -9.23 7.96
C SER A 80 10.66 -9.97 9.24
N TRP A 81 10.94 -11.26 9.12
CA TRP A 81 11.51 -12.04 10.22
C TRP A 81 12.95 -11.62 10.52
N THR A 82 13.33 -11.70 11.79
CA THR A 82 14.75 -11.69 12.16
C THR A 82 15.39 -13.03 11.84
N GLY A 83 16.69 -13.03 11.54
CA GLY A 83 17.43 -14.25 11.15
C GLY A 83 17.45 -15.37 12.21
N ASP A 84 17.10 -15.07 13.45
CA ASP A 84 16.99 -16.03 14.56
C ASP A 84 15.57 -16.58 14.75
N SER A 85 14.60 -16.24 13.88
CA SER A 85 13.19 -16.63 13.94
C SER A 85 12.43 -16.23 15.21
N ARG A 86 13.02 -15.41 16.09
CA ARG A 86 12.40 -15.08 17.40
C ARG A 86 11.51 -13.85 17.37
N SER A 87 11.55 -13.08 16.30
CA SER A 87 10.84 -11.81 16.21
C SER A 87 10.58 -11.37 14.78
N ILE A 88 9.66 -10.44 14.64
CA ILE A 88 9.25 -9.85 13.37
C ILE A 88 9.41 -8.34 13.47
N VAL A 89 10.04 -7.75 12.46
CA VAL A 89 10.06 -6.31 12.20
C VAL A 89 8.92 -5.97 11.25
N TYR A 90 8.22 -4.86 11.51
CA TYR A 90 7.09 -4.42 10.71
C TYR A 90 6.92 -2.91 10.73
N LEU A 91 6.22 -2.37 9.74
CA LEU A 91 5.81 -0.96 9.71
C LEU A 91 4.42 -0.80 10.34
N SER A 92 4.32 0.12 11.29
CA SER A 92 3.07 0.66 11.81
C SER A 92 2.71 1.98 11.12
N THR A 93 1.61 2.59 11.51
CA THR A 93 1.21 3.93 11.02
C THR A 93 2.18 5.05 11.40
N ASP A 94 2.97 4.85 12.45
CA ASP A 94 3.80 5.88 13.08
C ASP A 94 5.30 5.52 13.17
N GLY A 95 5.70 4.32 12.75
CA GLY A 95 7.11 3.95 12.78
C GLY A 95 7.43 2.52 12.37
N LEU A 96 8.70 2.17 12.56
CA LEU A 96 9.21 0.81 12.41
C LEU A 96 9.25 0.16 13.79
N ARG A 97 8.72 -1.05 13.93
CA ARG A 97 8.61 -1.75 15.21
C ARG A 97 9.10 -3.18 15.10
N ARG A 98 9.41 -3.78 16.25
CA ARG A 98 9.75 -5.19 16.41
C ARG A 98 8.84 -5.83 17.46
N VAL A 99 8.29 -7.00 17.14
CA VAL A 99 7.56 -7.84 18.10
C VAL A 99 8.30 -9.15 18.33
N TRP A 100 8.42 -9.58 19.59
CA TRP A 100 9.02 -10.86 19.96
C TRP A 100 7.95 -11.92 20.16
N LEU A 101 8.14 -13.10 19.57
CA LEU A 101 7.12 -14.15 19.58
C LEU A 101 6.82 -14.69 20.98
N GLU A 102 7.87 -14.93 21.76
CA GLU A 102 7.77 -15.58 23.07
C GLU A 102 7.15 -14.66 24.13
N SER A 103 7.65 -13.42 24.24
CA SER A 103 7.19 -12.47 25.24
C SER A 103 5.98 -11.64 24.80
N GLY A 104 5.73 -11.54 23.49
CA GLY A 104 4.77 -10.58 22.94
C GLY A 104 5.18 -9.11 23.11
N ALA A 105 6.41 -8.85 23.57
CA ALA A 105 6.91 -7.49 23.72
C ALA A 105 6.95 -6.79 22.35
N ILE A 106 6.70 -5.48 22.33
CA ILE A 106 6.81 -4.64 21.15
C ILE A 106 7.72 -3.47 21.49
N ALA A 107 8.67 -3.15 20.60
CA ALA A 107 9.54 -1.99 20.74
C ALA A 107 9.67 -1.24 19.41
N ASP A 108 9.77 0.08 19.51
CA ASP A 108 10.12 0.92 18.37
C ASP A 108 11.59 0.70 17.97
N ILE A 109 11.83 0.69 16.67
CA ILE A 109 13.15 0.78 16.06
C ILE A 109 13.33 2.23 15.61
N PRO A 110 14.19 3.02 16.26
CA PRO A 110 14.44 4.39 15.86
C PRO A 110 15.00 4.44 14.43
N VAL A 111 14.31 5.16 13.55
CA VAL A 111 14.81 5.48 12.21
C VAL A 111 15.09 7.00 12.19
N PRO A 112 16.33 7.43 12.46
CA PRO A 112 16.68 8.85 12.42
C PRO A 112 16.80 9.32 10.96
N ALA A 113 15.65 9.41 10.28
CA ALA A 113 15.55 9.97 8.95
C ALA A 113 15.16 11.44 9.06
N THR A 114 16.03 12.32 8.57
CA THR A 114 15.67 13.72 8.33
C THR A 114 15.25 13.86 6.87
N TRP A 115 14.04 14.35 6.65
CA TRP A 115 13.56 14.66 5.32
C TRP A 115 12.96 16.05 5.29
N SER A 116 13.26 16.79 4.23
CA SER A 116 12.56 18.00 3.87
C SER A 116 12.09 17.86 2.43
N ARG A 117 10.86 18.29 2.17
CA ARG A 117 10.34 18.29 0.81
C ARG A 117 11.08 19.32 -0.01
N THR A 118 11.66 18.90 -1.13
CA THR A 118 12.10 19.85 -2.17
C THR A 118 10.85 20.53 -2.73
N VAL A 119 10.75 21.85 -2.52
CA VAL A 119 9.71 22.67 -3.12
C VAL A 119 10.34 23.33 -4.34
N PRO A 120 9.80 23.13 -5.56
CA PRO A 120 10.27 23.84 -6.74
C PRO A 120 10.19 25.35 -6.52
N GLU A 121 11.11 26.11 -7.09
CA GLU A 121 10.99 27.57 -7.12
C GLU A 121 10.22 28.03 -8.36
N GLY A 122 9.55 29.17 -8.24
CA GLY A 122 8.91 29.85 -9.36
C GLY A 122 7.48 29.40 -9.68
N ARG A 123 7.02 29.86 -10.84
CA ARG A 123 5.65 29.70 -11.34
C ARG A 123 5.63 28.85 -12.61
N THR A 124 4.74 27.88 -12.64
CA THR A 124 4.44 27.06 -13.83
C THR A 124 2.98 27.25 -14.21
N VAL A 125 2.71 27.45 -15.49
CA VAL A 125 1.34 27.39 -16.04
C VAL A 125 1.20 26.10 -16.82
N ILE A 126 0.16 25.32 -16.52
CA ILE A 126 -0.21 24.14 -17.29
C ILE A 126 -1.44 24.52 -18.08
N HIS A 127 -1.32 24.52 -19.40
CA HIS A 127 -2.44 24.74 -20.31
C HIS A 127 -3.00 23.39 -20.73
N ALA A 128 -4.26 23.10 -20.41
CA ALA A 128 -4.88 21.81 -20.63
C ALA A 128 -6.09 21.94 -21.56
N GLY A 129 -6.19 21.04 -22.54
CA GLY A 129 -7.37 20.97 -23.42
C GLY A 129 -8.65 20.63 -22.69
N ALA A 130 -8.54 19.81 -21.64
CA ALA A 130 -9.62 19.53 -20.73
C ALA A 130 -9.14 19.31 -19.28
N LEU A 131 -10.04 19.51 -18.32
CA LEU A 131 -9.86 19.26 -16.90
C LEU A 131 -11.05 18.46 -16.35
N PHE A 132 -10.76 17.36 -15.68
CA PHE A 132 -11.72 16.65 -14.83
C PHE A 132 -11.61 17.18 -13.40
N ASP A 133 -12.69 17.71 -12.82
CA ASP A 133 -12.68 18.30 -11.47
C ASP A 133 -13.24 17.38 -10.37
N GLY A 134 -13.84 16.24 -10.75
CA GLY A 134 -14.47 15.30 -9.82
C GLY A 134 -15.76 15.80 -9.16
N VAL A 135 -16.31 16.93 -9.63
CA VAL A 135 -17.52 17.57 -9.07
C VAL A 135 -18.59 17.74 -10.14
N SER A 136 -18.19 18.13 -11.34
CA SER A 136 -19.07 18.37 -12.48
C SER A 136 -19.25 17.11 -13.31
N ASP A 137 -20.42 16.97 -13.95
CA ASP A 137 -20.70 15.87 -14.88
C ASP A 137 -20.01 16.04 -16.26
N GLU A 138 -19.38 17.21 -16.50
CA GLU A 138 -18.70 17.56 -17.73
C GLU A 138 -17.24 17.97 -17.49
N LEU A 139 -16.40 17.78 -18.51
CA LEU A 139 -15.02 18.28 -18.50
C LEU A 139 -14.99 19.79 -18.76
N ALA A 140 -14.31 20.54 -17.90
CA ALA A 140 -13.95 21.91 -18.21
C ALA A 140 -12.96 21.92 -19.38
N ARG A 141 -13.15 22.80 -20.36
CA ARG A 141 -12.33 22.87 -21.59
C ARG A 141 -11.45 24.10 -21.58
N ASP A 142 -10.29 23.98 -22.22
CA ASP A 142 -9.38 25.10 -22.48
C ASP A 142 -9.01 25.85 -21.18
N VAL A 143 -8.29 25.16 -20.28
CA VAL A 143 -8.08 25.57 -18.90
C VAL A 143 -6.60 25.81 -18.63
N ASP A 144 -6.29 26.88 -17.91
CA ASP A 144 -4.97 27.11 -17.33
C ASP A 144 -4.97 26.78 -15.83
N VAL A 145 -4.02 25.95 -15.41
CA VAL A 145 -3.70 25.68 -14.00
C VAL A 145 -2.38 26.36 -13.66
N VAL A 146 -2.41 27.27 -12.70
CA VAL A 146 -1.21 27.97 -12.22
C VAL A 146 -0.71 27.33 -10.95
N VAL A 147 0.55 26.89 -11.00
CA VAL A 147 1.27 26.32 -9.86
C VAL A 147 2.39 27.27 -9.45
N GLU A 148 2.39 27.66 -8.17
CA GLU A 148 3.50 28.38 -7.54
C GLU A 148 4.18 27.47 -6.53
N GLY A 149 5.46 27.20 -6.76
CA GLY A 149 6.23 26.16 -6.07
C GLY A 149 5.56 24.79 -6.14
N ASN A 150 4.86 24.40 -5.08
CA ASN A 150 4.16 23.12 -4.98
C ASN A 150 2.63 23.24 -4.84
N ARG A 151 2.07 24.43 -5.05
CA ARG A 151 0.66 24.71 -4.76
C ARG A 151 -0.05 25.22 -6.01
N ILE A 152 -1.21 24.65 -6.30
CA ILE A 152 -2.13 25.22 -7.28
C ILE A 152 -2.72 26.50 -6.66
N VAL A 153 -2.45 27.63 -7.29
CA VAL A 153 -2.95 28.96 -6.85
C VAL A 153 -4.11 29.45 -7.70
N ARG A 154 -4.29 28.88 -8.91
CA ARG A 154 -5.41 29.19 -9.79
C ARG A 154 -5.74 28.00 -10.68
N VAL A 155 -7.03 27.82 -10.92
CA VAL A 155 -7.61 27.01 -11.99
C VAL A 155 -8.66 27.87 -12.67
N GLY A 156 -8.64 27.99 -14.00
CA GLY A 156 -9.66 28.75 -14.72
C GLY A 156 -9.46 28.73 -16.24
N PRO A 157 -10.31 29.45 -16.99
CA PRO A 157 -10.21 29.49 -18.45
C PRO A 157 -8.82 29.94 -18.92
N HIS A 158 -8.41 29.45 -20.09
CA HIS A 158 -7.17 29.82 -20.75
C HIS A 158 -7.01 31.34 -20.85
N ASP A 159 -5.83 31.82 -20.47
CA ASP A 159 -5.46 33.23 -20.50
C ASP A 159 -3.98 33.32 -20.94
N ALA A 160 -3.77 33.65 -22.22
CA ALA A 160 -2.45 33.84 -22.81
C ALA A 160 -1.58 34.86 -22.04
N GLY A 161 -2.18 35.78 -21.27
CA GLY A 161 -1.45 36.70 -20.40
C GLY A 161 -0.69 36.02 -19.27
N LEU A 162 -1.13 34.83 -18.86
CA LEU A 162 -0.50 34.01 -17.82
C LEU A 162 0.70 33.22 -18.34
N HIS A 163 0.82 33.02 -19.65
CA HIS A 163 1.81 32.16 -20.30
C HIS A 163 3.19 32.83 -20.37
N ARG A 164 3.75 33.13 -19.19
CA ARG A 164 5.06 33.73 -19.00
C ARG A 164 5.91 32.84 -18.11
N GLY A 165 7.19 32.71 -18.42
CA GLY A 165 8.08 31.79 -17.71
C GLY A 165 7.86 30.34 -18.16
N ARG A 166 7.73 29.41 -17.21
CA ARG A 166 7.57 27.98 -17.53
C ARG A 166 6.11 27.68 -17.87
N VAL A 167 5.88 27.20 -19.09
CA VAL A 167 4.58 26.72 -19.55
C VAL A 167 4.70 25.24 -19.90
N VAL A 168 3.74 24.44 -19.44
CA VAL A 168 3.53 23.06 -19.87
C VAL A 168 2.32 23.06 -20.79
N ASP A 169 2.55 22.73 -22.05
CA ASP A 169 1.48 22.62 -23.04
C ASP A 169 0.93 21.19 -23.01
N ALA A 170 -0.32 21.08 -22.57
CA ALA A 170 -1.15 19.89 -22.59
C ALA A 170 -2.50 20.21 -23.27
N SER A 171 -2.50 21.10 -24.26
CA SER A 171 -3.68 21.50 -25.05
C SER A 171 -4.39 20.31 -25.70
N ASP A 172 -3.67 19.25 -26.04
CA ASP A 172 -4.23 18.01 -26.60
C ASP A 172 -4.56 16.95 -25.52
N GLY A 173 -4.41 17.30 -24.23
CA GLY A 173 -4.53 16.39 -23.10
C GLY A 173 -5.71 16.69 -22.16
N VAL A 174 -5.95 15.75 -21.25
CA VAL A 174 -6.87 15.91 -20.12
C VAL A 174 -6.07 15.93 -18.82
N LEU A 175 -6.26 16.96 -18.01
CA LEU A 175 -5.74 17.04 -16.66
C LEU A 175 -6.74 16.40 -15.69
N SER A 176 -6.26 15.49 -14.85
CA SER A 176 -7.04 14.90 -13.76
C SER A 176 -6.30 15.05 -12.43
N PRO A 177 -7.00 15.26 -11.30
CA PRO A 177 -6.42 15.14 -9.97
C PRO A 177 -5.75 13.78 -9.79
N GLY A 178 -4.71 13.72 -8.95
CA GLY A 178 -4.07 12.46 -8.59
C GLY A 178 -5.03 11.51 -7.86
N LEU A 179 -4.76 10.20 -7.96
CA LEU A 179 -5.43 9.13 -7.23
C LEU A 179 -4.99 9.07 -5.75
#